data_AF-B4JDG1-F1
#
_entry.id   AF-B4JDG1-F1
#
_cell.length_a   1.000
_cell.length_b   1.000
_cell.length_c   1.000
_cell.angle_alpha   90.00
_cell.angle_beta   90.00
_cell.angle_gamma   90.00
#
_symmetry.space_group_name_H-M   'P 1'
#
loop_
_entity.id
_entity.type
_entity.pdbx_description
1 polymer ?
#
loop_
_entity_poly.entity_id
_entity_poly.type
_entity_poly.pdbx_seq_one_letter_code
_entity_poly.pdbx_strand_id
1 'polypeptide(L)'
;MPQQKRRQTLPHSQALDENFECLIRVAYSICETLARPKDRNICGNTLAQLSNFNKSNSMEVKQNVRQFLKFYLRVLRWTQTHQPIILYEKWYGKGGNKCESPSPDDDETHIWLEEGSSYLAMKHFDDGSIMIYSAVAKDATSGWTENGFKLLSEQKD
;
A
#
# COMPACT_ATOMS: atom_id res chain seq x y z
N MET A 1 30.31 49.79 10.85
CA MET A 1 29.95 49.12 9.58
C MET A 1 29.49 47.70 9.87
N PRO A 2 28.21 47.42 10.17
CA PRO A 2 27.71 46.05 10.25
C PRO A 2 27.12 45.64 8.90
N GLN A 3 27.67 44.56 8.34
CA GLN A 3 27.15 43.94 7.12
C GLN A 3 25.78 43.30 7.42
N GLN A 4 24.74 43.99 6.96
CA GLN A 4 23.36 43.53 7.04
C GLN A 4 23.19 42.35 6.09
N LYS A 5 23.24 41.15 6.65
CA LYS A 5 23.06 39.86 5.95
C LYS A 5 21.70 39.88 5.26
N ARG A 6 21.68 40.19 3.95
CA ARG A 6 20.47 40.15 3.11
C ARG A 6 19.87 38.75 3.25
N ARG A 7 18.71 38.64 3.90
CA ARG A 7 17.85 37.46 3.78
C ARG A 7 17.46 37.37 2.30
N GLN A 8 18.12 36.47 1.58
CA GLN A 8 17.74 36.12 0.22
C GLN A 8 16.38 35.44 0.30
N THR A 9 15.32 36.15 -0.08
CA THR A 9 14.00 35.55 -0.28
C THR A 9 14.08 34.71 -1.55
N LEU A 10 14.13 33.40 -1.39
CA LEU A 10 14.04 32.45 -2.51
C LEU A 10 12.76 32.75 -3.31
N PRO A 11 12.81 32.73 -4.66
CA PRO A 11 11.62 32.71 -5.50
C PRO A 11 10.64 31.66 -4.99
N HIS A 12 9.35 32.02 -4.87
CA HIS A 12 8.34 31.13 -4.28
C HIS A 12 8.33 29.72 -4.90
N SER A 13 8.61 29.62 -6.21
CA SER A 13 8.77 28.35 -6.93
C SER A 13 9.94 27.50 -6.40
N GLN A 14 11.11 28.09 -6.17
CA GLN A 14 12.28 27.39 -5.61
C GLN A 14 12.01 26.88 -4.18
N ALA A 15 11.32 27.69 -3.36
CA ALA A 15 10.95 27.27 -2.02
C ALA A 15 9.97 26.07 -2.03
N LEU A 16 9.07 26.00 -3.02
CA LEU A 16 8.18 24.84 -3.20
C LEU A 16 8.95 23.60 -3.64
N ASP A 17 9.93 23.75 -4.54
CA ASP A 17 10.78 22.65 -5.00
C ASP A 17 11.64 22.08 -3.88
N GLU A 18 12.30 22.92 -3.09
CA GLU A 18 13.07 22.48 -1.91
C GLU A 18 12.18 21.77 -0.88
N ASN A 19 10.97 22.31 -0.66
CA ASN A 19 10.03 21.69 0.26
C ASN A 19 9.56 20.33 -0.25
N PHE A 20 9.30 20.21 -1.56
CA PHE A 20 8.93 18.95 -2.20
C PHE A 20 10.05 17.92 -2.06
N GLU A 21 11.30 18.30 -2.35
CA GLU A 21 12.48 17.43 -2.23
C GLU A 21 12.68 16.90 -0.80
N CYS A 22 12.42 17.74 0.20
CA CYS A 22 12.47 17.31 1.60
C CYS A 22 11.37 16.27 1.91
N LEU A 23 10.13 16.58 1.54
CA LEU A 23 8.98 15.71 1.83
C LEU A 23 9.07 14.37 1.10
N ILE A 24 9.55 14.36 -0.15
CA ILE A 24 9.60 13.15 -0.95
C ILE A 24 10.68 12.17 -0.48
N ARG A 25 11.82 12.67 0.01
CA ARG A 25 12.85 11.82 0.64
C ARG A 25 12.31 11.10 1.87
N VAL A 26 11.54 11.81 2.70
CA VAL A 26 10.87 11.21 3.85
C VAL A 26 9.88 10.15 3.38
N ALA A 27 9.09 10.44 2.34
CA ALA A 27 8.13 9.48 1.80
C ALA A 27 8.80 8.19 1.32
N TYR A 28 9.87 8.29 0.52
CA TYR A 28 10.65 7.11 0.07
C TYR A 28 11.22 6.33 1.26
N SER A 29 11.76 7.01 2.27
CA SER A 29 12.28 6.32 3.47
C SER A 29 11.20 5.52 4.22
N ILE A 30 9.96 6.03 4.27
CA ILE A 30 8.84 5.29 4.87
C ILE A 30 8.46 4.10 3.98
N CYS A 31 8.45 4.27 2.66
CA CYS A 31 8.12 3.19 1.72
C CYS A 31 9.04 1.98 1.89
N GLU A 32 10.35 2.18 2.04
CA GLU A 32 11.30 1.06 2.22
C GLU A 32 11.02 0.21 3.47
N THR A 33 10.39 0.81 4.50
CA THR A 33 10.04 0.11 5.74
C THR A 33 8.72 -0.67 5.68
N LEU A 34 7.99 -0.60 4.56
CA LEU A 34 6.78 -1.39 4.38
C LEU A 34 7.15 -2.88 4.22
N ALA A 35 6.48 -3.74 4.98
CA ALA A 35 6.71 -5.18 5.04
C ALA A 35 6.38 -5.86 3.70
N ARG A 36 5.30 -5.42 3.03
CA ARG A 36 4.83 -6.03 1.79
C ARG A 36 5.54 -5.43 0.56
N PRO A 37 6.24 -6.25 -0.26
CA PRO A 37 6.93 -5.76 -1.46
C PRO A 37 6.02 -5.05 -2.47
N LYS A 38 4.77 -5.52 -2.63
CA LYS A 38 3.81 -4.90 -3.54
C LYS A 38 3.42 -3.49 -3.10
N ASP A 39 3.32 -3.26 -1.79
CA ASP A 39 2.98 -1.94 -1.25
C ASP A 39 4.15 -0.98 -1.45
N ARG A 40 5.40 -1.46 -1.28
CA ARG A 40 6.61 -0.68 -1.66
C ARG A 40 6.58 -0.25 -3.12
N ASN A 41 6.23 -1.16 -4.03
CA ASN A 41 6.14 -0.87 -5.46
C ASN A 41 5.04 0.17 -5.77
N ILE A 42 3.82 -0.03 -5.23
CA ILE A 42 2.70 0.90 -5.41
C ILE A 42 3.07 2.29 -4.90
N CYS A 43 3.58 2.39 -3.67
CA CYS A 43 3.99 3.66 -3.10
C CYS A 43 5.13 4.30 -3.88
N GLY A 44 6.14 3.53 -4.28
CA GLY A 44 7.24 4.01 -5.12
C GLY A 44 6.75 4.60 -6.44
N ASN A 45 5.82 3.93 -7.12
CA ASN A 45 5.23 4.42 -8.37
C ASN A 45 4.43 5.71 -8.16
N THR A 46 3.63 5.79 -7.09
CA THR A 46 2.91 7.03 -6.74
C THR A 46 3.89 8.19 -6.51
N LEU A 47 4.97 7.97 -5.76
CA LEU A 47 5.98 9.00 -5.51
C LEU A 47 6.70 9.41 -6.81
N ALA A 48 7.02 8.47 -7.70
CA ALA A 48 7.62 8.76 -8.99
C ALA A 48 6.70 9.63 -9.87
N GLN A 49 5.38 9.38 -9.85
CA GLN A 49 4.40 10.22 -10.54
C GLN A 49 4.36 11.63 -9.95
N LEU A 50 4.38 11.78 -8.62
CA LEU A 50 4.44 13.10 -7.97
C LEU A 50 5.72 13.87 -8.35
N SER A 51 6.86 13.19 -8.44
CA SER A 51 8.11 13.81 -8.94
C SER A 51 7.94 14.31 -10.36
N ASN A 52 7.23 13.59 -11.21
CA ASN A 52 6.97 14.03 -12.58
C ASN A 52 6.04 15.23 -12.64
N PHE A 53 4.99 15.27 -11.81
CA PHE A 53 4.11 16.44 -11.72
C PHE A 53 4.83 17.67 -11.16
N ASN A 54 5.75 17.51 -10.19
CA ASN A 54 6.49 18.63 -9.61
C ASN A 54 7.46 19.30 -10.61
N LYS A 55 7.90 18.58 -11.66
CA LYS A 55 8.72 19.15 -12.75
C LYS A 55 7.96 20.17 -13.62
N SER A 56 6.63 20.26 -13.47
CA SER A 56 5.84 21.25 -14.18
C SER A 56 6.24 22.69 -13.82
N ASN A 57 6.21 23.58 -14.81
CA ASN A 57 6.42 25.02 -14.59
C ASN A 57 5.19 25.72 -13.97
N SER A 58 4.04 25.02 -13.89
CA SER A 58 2.83 25.57 -13.29
C SER A 58 2.91 25.61 -11.76
N MET A 59 2.77 26.81 -11.20
CA MET A 59 2.75 27.03 -9.75
C MET A 59 1.58 26.33 -9.07
N GLU A 60 0.42 26.28 -9.73
CA GLU A 60 -0.76 25.60 -9.22
C GLU A 60 -0.52 24.10 -9.09
N VAL A 61 0.13 23.49 -10.10
CA VAL A 61 0.51 22.07 -10.06
C VAL A 61 1.47 21.81 -8.89
N LYS A 62 2.50 22.64 -8.70
CA LYS A 62 3.43 22.49 -7.56
C LYS A 62 2.74 22.60 -6.20
N GLN A 63 1.80 23.53 -6.06
CA GLN A 63 1.02 23.67 -4.82
C GLN A 63 0.13 22.45 -4.56
N ASN A 64 -0.54 21.94 -5.60
CA ASN A 64 -1.39 20.74 -5.51
C ASN A 64 -0.57 19.49 -5.19
N VAL A 65 0.57 19.29 -5.86
CA VAL A 65 1.50 18.19 -5.58
C VAL A 65 1.96 18.23 -4.13
N ARG A 66 2.35 19.42 -3.62
CA ARG A 66 2.75 19.59 -2.23
C ARG A 66 1.62 19.29 -1.25
N GLN A 67 0.40 19.76 -1.54
CA GLN A 67 -0.76 19.52 -0.69
C GLN A 67 -1.08 18.02 -0.62
N PHE A 68 -1.08 17.35 -1.77
CA PHE A 68 -1.24 15.90 -1.84
C PHE A 68 -0.13 15.17 -1.09
N LEU A 69 1.15 15.53 -1.31
CA LEU A 69 2.28 14.85 -0.67
C LEU A 69 2.21 14.93 0.86
N LYS A 70 1.75 16.06 1.43
CA LYS A 70 1.50 16.18 2.87
C LYS A 70 0.40 15.23 3.37
N PHE A 71 -0.69 15.12 2.63
CA PHE A 71 -1.74 14.15 2.93
C PHE A 71 -1.19 12.73 2.82
N TYR A 72 -0.50 12.42 1.73
CA TYR A 72 0.07 11.10 1.47
C TYR A 72 1.08 10.67 2.53
N LEU A 73 1.90 11.59 3.06
CA LEU A 73 2.80 11.32 4.18
C LEU A 73 2.06 10.89 5.45
N ARG A 74 0.87 11.45 5.73
CA ARG A 74 0.04 11.01 6.86
C ARG A 74 -0.47 9.59 6.65
N VAL A 75 -0.91 9.29 5.42
CA VAL A 75 -1.34 7.93 5.03
C VAL A 75 -0.17 6.95 5.15
N LEU A 76 0.98 7.25 4.55
CA LEU A 76 2.18 6.42 4.63
C LEU A 76 2.60 6.16 6.07
N ARG A 77 2.60 7.18 6.93
CA ARG A 77 2.94 7.03 8.34
C ARG A 77 1.94 6.12 9.07
N TRP A 78 0.65 6.29 8.80
CA TRP A 78 -0.37 5.43 9.37
C TRP A 78 -0.23 3.97 8.89
N THR A 79 0.00 3.77 7.59
CA THR A 79 0.23 2.45 7.01
C THR A 79 1.45 1.80 7.63
N GLN A 80 2.57 2.53 7.79
CA GLN A 80 3.80 2.04 8.40
C GLN A 80 3.56 1.45 9.80
N THR A 81 2.70 2.07 10.61
CA THR A 81 2.42 1.65 11.99
C THR A 81 1.34 0.57 12.09
N HIS A 82 0.41 0.49 11.14
CA HIS A 82 -0.74 -0.41 11.18
C HIS A 82 -0.66 -1.52 10.11
N GLN A 83 0.55 -1.96 9.79
CA GLN A 83 0.74 -3.04 8.83
C GLN A 83 0.18 -4.34 9.42
N PRO A 84 -0.70 -5.07 8.70
CA PRO A 84 -1.20 -6.36 9.13
C PRO A 84 -0.13 -7.44 8.91
N ILE A 85 0.97 -7.36 9.67
CA ILE A 85 2.16 -8.21 9.50
C ILE A 85 1.79 -9.69 9.62
N ILE A 86 0.95 -10.06 10.60
CA ILE A 86 0.49 -11.44 10.81
C ILE A 86 -0.25 -11.96 9.57
N LEU A 87 -1.05 -11.11 8.93
CA LEU A 87 -1.79 -11.45 7.71
C LEU A 87 -0.82 -11.67 6.54
N TYR A 88 0.16 -10.78 6.39
CA TYR A 88 1.18 -10.90 5.34
C TYR A 88 2.05 -12.14 5.50
N GLU A 89 2.46 -12.47 6.73
CA GLU A 89 3.23 -13.69 7.01
C GLU A 89 2.44 -14.96 6.69
N LYS A 90 1.13 -14.98 6.96
CA LYS A 90 0.26 -16.10 6.61
C LYS A 90 0.04 -16.23 5.10
N TRP A 91 -0.07 -15.12 4.39
CA TRP A 91 -0.32 -15.12 2.94
C TRP A 91 0.94 -15.36 2.10
N TYR A 92 2.10 -14.86 2.54
CA TYR A 92 3.32 -14.85 1.75
C TYR A 92 4.45 -15.69 2.37
N GLY A 93 4.19 -16.35 3.50
CA GLY A 93 5.20 -17.07 4.27
C GLY A 93 6.17 -16.14 5.01
N LYS A 94 6.86 -16.70 6.02
CA LYS A 94 7.86 -15.95 6.78
C LYS A 94 9.10 -15.71 5.91
N GLY A 95 9.27 -14.48 5.42
CA GLY A 95 10.48 -14.05 4.72
C GLY A 95 10.40 -13.96 3.20
N GLY A 96 9.21 -13.94 2.59
CA GLY A 96 9.02 -13.52 1.18
C GLY A 96 9.84 -14.25 0.12
N ASN A 97 10.46 -15.38 0.47
CA ASN A 97 11.43 -16.10 -0.34
C ASN A 97 11.09 -17.59 -0.39
N LYS A 98 9.83 -17.90 -0.68
CA LYS A 98 9.43 -19.19 -1.20
C LYS A 98 8.68 -18.96 -2.51
N CYS A 99 9.44 -18.93 -3.60
CA CYS A 99 9.01 -19.55 -4.85
C CYS A 99 9.01 -21.08 -4.65
N GLU A 100 8.12 -21.56 -3.80
CA GLU A 100 7.64 -22.93 -3.90
C GLU A 100 6.31 -22.77 -4.63
N SER A 101 6.27 -23.19 -5.89
CA SER A 101 5.04 -23.30 -6.66
C SER A 101 3.98 -23.97 -5.80
N PRO A 102 2.84 -23.32 -5.51
CA PRO A 102 1.81 -23.92 -4.70
C PRO A 102 1.37 -25.22 -5.38
N SER A 103 1.26 -26.29 -4.60
CA SER A 103 0.56 -27.49 -5.05
C SER A 103 -0.85 -27.09 -5.49
N PRO A 104 -1.39 -27.65 -6.58
CA PRO A 104 -2.64 -27.19 -7.22
C PRO A 104 -3.91 -27.30 -6.36
N ASP A 105 -3.82 -27.82 -5.13
CA ASP A 105 -4.93 -27.89 -4.16
C ASP A 105 -4.80 -26.87 -3.01
N ASP A 106 -3.75 -26.04 -2.96
CA ASP A 106 -3.39 -25.21 -1.79
C ASP A 106 -3.52 -23.68 -2.04
N ASP A 107 -4.29 -23.29 -3.07
CA ASP A 107 -4.43 -21.89 -3.51
C ASP A 107 -5.48 -21.07 -2.73
N GLU A 108 -6.19 -21.68 -1.79
CA GLU A 108 -7.23 -21.02 -1.00
C GLU A 108 -6.72 -20.70 0.42
N THR A 109 -6.39 -19.44 0.66
CA THR A 109 -5.98 -18.96 2.00
C THR A 109 -7.13 -18.26 2.69
N HIS A 110 -7.40 -18.61 3.95
CA HIS A 110 -8.50 -18.01 4.70
C HIS A 110 -8.17 -17.64 6.15
N ILE A 111 -8.68 -16.50 6.62
CA ILE A 111 -8.41 -15.95 7.96
C ILE A 111 -9.65 -15.25 8.53
N TRP A 112 -9.93 -15.51 9.82
CA TRP A 112 -10.79 -14.68 10.64
C TRP A 112 -10.02 -13.45 11.18
N LEU A 113 -10.59 -12.27 11.00
CA LEU A 113 -10.16 -10.97 11.51
C LEU A 113 -11.05 -10.59 12.72
N GLU A 114 -10.43 -10.06 13.78
CA GLU A 114 -11.05 -9.63 15.05
C GLU A 114 -12.12 -10.57 15.65
N GLU A 115 -11.74 -11.34 16.68
CA GLU A 115 -12.65 -12.15 17.51
C GLU A 115 -13.72 -12.97 16.74
N GLY A 116 -13.44 -13.38 15.49
CA GLY A 116 -14.35 -14.18 14.68
C GLY A 116 -15.53 -13.40 14.08
N SER A 117 -15.48 -12.07 14.06
CA SER A 117 -16.56 -11.22 13.51
C SER A 117 -16.44 -10.98 12.01
N SER A 118 -15.22 -10.99 11.47
CA SER A 118 -14.99 -10.77 10.04
C SER A 118 -14.06 -11.84 9.48
N TYR A 119 -14.30 -12.24 8.24
CA TYR A 119 -13.60 -13.33 7.56
C TYR A 119 -13.13 -12.88 6.20
N LEU A 120 -11.91 -13.27 5.83
CA LEU A 120 -11.30 -12.95 4.56
C LEU A 120 -10.72 -14.23 3.95
N ALA A 121 -11.17 -14.57 2.74
CA ALA A 121 -10.64 -15.66 1.94
C ALA A 121 -10.06 -15.12 0.63
N MET A 122 -8.99 -15.74 0.16
CA MET A 122 -8.30 -15.38 -1.08
C MET A 122 -8.01 -16.65 -1.87
N LYS A 123 -8.28 -16.59 -3.18
CA LYS A 123 -7.91 -17.63 -4.13
C LYS A 123 -7.09 -17.04 -5.27
N HIS A 124 -5.95 -17.67 -5.55
CA HIS A 124 -5.16 -17.39 -6.76
C HIS A 124 -5.63 -18.30 -7.90
N PHE A 125 -5.61 -17.78 -9.12
CA PHE A 125 -5.90 -18.54 -10.33
C PHE A 125 -4.66 -18.61 -11.22
N ASP A 126 -4.60 -19.63 -12.07
CA ASP A 126 -3.48 -19.90 -12.98
C ASP A 126 -3.20 -18.74 -13.96
N ASP A 127 -4.21 -17.92 -14.26
CA ASP A 127 -4.10 -16.75 -15.13
C ASP A 127 -3.51 -15.51 -14.43
N GLY A 128 -3.12 -15.65 -13.15
CA GLY A 128 -2.59 -14.58 -12.31
C GLY A 128 -3.66 -13.67 -11.72
N SER A 129 -4.95 -13.96 -11.93
CA SER A 129 -6.03 -13.27 -11.24
C SER A 129 -6.14 -13.73 -9.79
N ILE A 130 -6.69 -12.85 -8.95
CA ILE A 130 -6.87 -13.09 -7.51
C ILE A 130 -8.31 -12.75 -7.17
N MET A 131 -9.04 -13.70 -6.59
CA MET A 131 -10.36 -13.44 -6.01
C MET A 131 -10.22 -13.29 -4.50
N ILE A 132 -10.81 -12.20 -3.97
CA ILE A 132 -10.83 -11.90 -2.55
C ILE A 132 -12.29 -11.87 -2.11
N TYR A 133 -12.64 -12.69 -1.14
CA TYR A 133 -13.95 -12.71 -0.50
C TYR A 133 -13.84 -12.19 0.92
N SER A 134 -14.66 -11.19 1.27
CA SER A 134 -14.76 -10.65 2.62
C SER A 134 -16.18 -10.83 3.13
N ALA A 135 -16.33 -11.41 4.31
CA ALA A 135 -17.61 -11.58 4.99
C ALA A 135 -17.54 -11.07 6.42
N VAL A 136 -18.70 -10.72 6.97
CA VAL A 136 -18.88 -10.39 8.38
C VAL A 136 -19.92 -11.38 8.93
N ALA A 137 -19.51 -12.19 9.90
CA ALA A 137 -20.38 -13.16 10.52
C ALA A 137 -20.92 -12.61 11.84
N LYS A 138 -22.22 -12.80 12.08
CA LYS A 138 -22.83 -12.53 13.40
C LYS A 138 -22.46 -13.62 14.43
N ASP A 139 -22.08 -14.80 13.96
CA ASP A 139 -21.69 -15.95 14.77
C ASP A 139 -20.43 -16.60 14.17
N ALA A 140 -19.32 -16.51 14.92
CA ALA A 140 -18.00 -17.01 14.54
C ALA A 140 -17.92 -18.55 14.46
N THR A 141 -18.90 -19.26 15.04
CA THR A 141 -18.90 -20.74 15.08
C THR A 141 -19.38 -21.37 13.77
N SER A 142 -19.95 -20.57 12.87
CA SER A 142 -20.53 -21.05 11.60
C SER A 142 -19.49 -21.62 10.61
N GLY A 143 -18.19 -21.43 10.88
CA GLY A 143 -17.11 -22.00 10.08
C GLY A 143 -17.11 -21.54 8.62
N TRP A 144 -16.25 -22.17 7.82
CA TRP A 144 -16.22 -22.03 6.36
C TRP A 144 -16.40 -23.39 5.72
N THR A 145 -17.17 -23.46 4.64
CA THR A 145 -17.25 -24.67 3.83
C THR A 145 -15.99 -24.78 2.99
N GLU A 146 -15.09 -25.71 3.35
CA GLU A 146 -13.92 -26.04 2.55
C GLU A 146 -14.33 -26.37 1.11
N ASN A 147 -13.59 -25.84 0.12
CA ASN A 147 -13.93 -25.89 -1.32
C ASN A 147 -15.16 -25.05 -1.75
N GLY A 148 -15.58 -24.05 -0.97
CA GLY A 148 -16.65 -23.12 -1.36
C GLY A 148 -16.44 -22.46 -2.72
N PHE A 149 -15.20 -22.19 -3.12
CA PHE A 149 -14.91 -21.67 -4.47
C PHE A 149 -15.10 -22.69 -5.59
N LYS A 150 -14.91 -24.01 -5.35
CA LYS A 150 -15.19 -25.05 -6.35
C LYS A 150 -16.70 -25.08 -6.66
N LEU A 151 -17.53 -25.02 -5.61
CA LEU A 151 -18.99 -24.93 -5.72
C LEU A 151 -19.47 -23.70 -6.53
N LEU A 152 -18.82 -22.55 -6.35
CA LEU A 152 -19.14 -21.33 -7.11
C LEU A 152 -18.67 -21.40 -8.57
N SER A 153 -17.55 -22.08 -8.86
CA SER A 153 -17.08 -22.27 -10.23
C SER A 153 -17.88 -23.29 -11.04
N GLU A 154 -18.53 -24.24 -10.35
CA GLU A 154 -19.41 -25.25 -10.96
C GLU A 154 -20.82 -24.74 -11.23
N GLN A 155 -21.23 -23.62 -10.60
CA GLN A 155 -22.45 -22.88 -10.97
C GLN A 155 -22.24 -22.06 -12.25
N LYS A 156 -22.07 -22.75 -13.38
CA LYS A 156 -22.32 -22.19 -14.71
C LYS A 156 -23.60 -22.83 -15.25
N ASP A 157 -24.71 -22.10 -15.15
CA ASP A 157 -25.85 -22.23 -16.06
C ASP A 157 -25.65 -21.29 -17.27
#